data_AF-A0A957FFL4-F1
#
_entry.id   AF-A0A957FFL4-F1
#
_cell.length_a   1.000
_cell.length_b   1.000
_cell.length_c   1.000
_cell.angle_alpha   90.00
_cell.angle_beta   90.00
_cell.angle_gamma   90.00
#
_symmetry.space_group_name_H-M   'P 1'
#
loop_
_entity.id
_entity.type
_entity.pdbx_description
1 polymer ?
#
loop_
_entity_poly.entity_id
_entity_poly.type
_entity_poly.pdbx_seq_one_letter_code
_entity_poly.pdbx_strand_id
1 'polypeptide(L)'
;FRMHVRAVPDIAAYQENQLLTQPLTGAVIGTRQMLLQQLAEQALGSEVNLAGEKVFLPDGTAVSNPLHCLPDILRMSIDARVGSIHGDLNLENVLVEYDQRNCVINLIDFASARRDHVLHDFLRLETGFLLYLLPQVMTEAGLTLDALRPFLEALHLALGNGGETAVAPALEKPFAIVRMIRRAAQPYLSQHRGWTDYYHGLTLYLLGALKFKNLDTYQTKPKPKVVAFWTAALVQHILKNPPQPAVSRQGQSAISSQSTKNFAIKEGAMVDHRTLLQLFSVLDKQLNEMELQQLCFMLGVNYSDLPGQTRALKIQELLQYLNRRHRVAEMMTTAVVVNDSLDWPAM
;
A
#
# COMPACT_ATOMS: atom_id res chain seq x y z
N PHE A 1 12.46 -11.59 -22.05
CA PHE A 1 13.56 -10.59 -21.95
C PHE A 1 13.49 -9.65 -23.14
N ARG A 2 13.38 -8.33 -22.95
CA ARG A 2 13.55 -7.37 -24.05
C ARG A 2 15.03 -7.05 -24.18
N MET A 3 15.59 -7.32 -25.36
CA MET A 3 16.97 -7.01 -25.71
C MET A 3 16.96 -5.92 -26.78
N HIS A 4 17.81 -4.91 -26.64
CA HIS A 4 18.14 -4.03 -27.74
C HIS A 4 19.29 -4.68 -28.50
N VAL A 5 19.02 -5.06 -29.74
CA VAL A 5 20.00 -5.65 -30.64
C VAL A 5 20.42 -4.58 -31.64
N ARG A 6 21.71 -4.52 -31.95
CA ARG A 6 22.19 -3.68 -33.05
C ARG A 6 21.47 -4.11 -34.34
N ALA A 7 20.90 -3.16 -35.07
CA ALA A 7 20.27 -3.46 -36.35
C ALA A 7 21.27 -4.18 -37.26
N VAL A 8 20.81 -5.22 -37.96
CA VAL A 8 21.60 -5.86 -39.00
C VAL A 8 21.81 -4.82 -40.11
N PRO A 9 23.04 -4.64 -40.63
CA PRO A 9 23.26 -3.77 -41.77
C PRO A 9 22.31 -4.12 -42.92
N ASP A 10 21.74 -3.11 -43.56
CA ASP A 10 20.92 -3.25 -44.76
C ASP A 10 19.65 -4.12 -44.57
N ILE A 11 18.89 -3.86 -43.51
CA ILE A 11 17.60 -4.57 -43.28
C ILE A 11 16.61 -4.40 -44.44
N ALA A 12 16.78 -3.36 -45.26
CA ALA A 12 15.97 -3.07 -46.43
C ALA A 12 16.27 -4.01 -47.62
N ALA A 13 17.43 -4.69 -47.63
CA ALA A 13 17.76 -5.68 -48.65
C ALA A 13 17.03 -7.02 -48.48
N TYR A 14 16.30 -7.21 -47.37
CA TYR A 14 15.52 -8.41 -47.11
C TYR A 14 14.07 -8.20 -47.52
N GLN A 15 13.51 -9.15 -48.27
CA GLN A 15 12.10 -9.15 -48.66
C GLN A 15 11.27 -10.07 -47.76
N GLU A 16 9.99 -9.72 -47.57
CA GLU A 16 9.04 -10.59 -46.89
C GLU A 16 8.97 -11.95 -47.61
N ASN A 17 9.03 -13.05 -46.84
CA ASN A 17 9.10 -14.44 -47.32
C ASN A 17 10.42 -14.86 -48.01
N GLN A 18 11.47 -14.04 -47.99
CA GLN A 18 12.77 -14.46 -48.46
C GLN A 18 13.39 -15.51 -47.52
N LEU A 19 13.79 -16.66 -48.07
CA LEU A 19 14.60 -17.64 -47.34
C LEU A 19 15.99 -17.07 -47.08
N LEU A 20 16.30 -16.86 -45.79
CA LEU A 20 17.62 -16.45 -45.35
C LEU A 20 18.59 -17.62 -45.58
N THR A 21 19.53 -17.44 -46.51
CA THR A 21 20.57 -18.44 -46.81
C THR A 21 21.71 -18.44 -45.80
N GLN A 22 21.79 -17.42 -44.93
CA GLN A 22 22.75 -17.31 -43.85
C GLN A 22 22.05 -16.89 -42.54
N PRO A 23 22.51 -17.38 -41.38
CA PRO A 23 21.96 -16.96 -40.09
C PRO A 23 22.25 -15.47 -39.82
N LEU A 24 21.24 -14.74 -39.37
CA LEU A 24 21.40 -13.35 -38.93
C LEU A 24 22.11 -13.32 -37.58
N THR A 25 23.30 -12.72 -37.53
CA THR A 25 24.01 -12.46 -36.28
C THR A 25 23.75 -11.03 -35.81
N GLY A 26 23.31 -10.86 -34.57
CA GLY A 26 23.11 -9.55 -33.94
C GLY A 26 23.91 -9.44 -32.63
N ALA A 27 24.36 -8.23 -32.29
CA ALA A 27 24.98 -7.95 -31.00
C ALA A 27 23.96 -7.32 -30.06
N VAL A 28 23.81 -7.86 -28.85
CA VAL A 28 23.01 -7.23 -27.79
C VAL A 28 23.75 -5.98 -27.33
N ILE A 29 23.20 -4.80 -27.60
CA ILE A 29 23.76 -3.50 -27.23
C ILE A 29 23.18 -2.94 -25.93
N GLY A 30 22.09 -3.54 -25.45
CA GLY A 30 21.47 -3.15 -24.19
C GLY A 30 20.48 -4.18 -23.72
N THR A 31 20.48 -4.43 -22.41
CA THR A 31 19.42 -5.18 -21.74
C THR A 31 18.45 -4.21 -21.05
N ARG A 32 17.26 -4.68 -20.69
CA ARG A 32 16.33 -3.90 -19.84
C ARG A 32 17.01 -3.42 -18.55
N GLN A 33 17.88 -4.24 -17.96
CA GLN A 33 18.63 -3.87 -16.76
C GLN A 33 19.61 -2.74 -17.03
N MET A 34 20.38 -2.81 -18.13
CA MET A 34 21.30 -1.74 -18.52
C MET A 34 20.55 -0.41 -18.76
N LEU A 35 19.42 -0.45 -19.48
CA LEU A 35 18.62 0.74 -19.73
C LEU A 35 18.04 1.33 -18.44
N LEU A 36 17.56 0.47 -17.53
CA LEU A 36 17.02 0.91 -16.25
C LEU A 36 18.10 1.50 -15.34
N GLN A 37 19.29 0.89 -15.34
CA GLN A 37 20.45 1.42 -14.63
C GLN A 37 20.85 2.79 -15.17
N GLN A 38 20.93 2.96 -16.49
CA GLN A 38 21.21 4.26 -17.10
C GLN A 38 20.16 5.33 -16.72
N LEU A 39 18.88 4.97 -16.69
CA LEU A 39 17.82 5.88 -16.26
C LEU A 39 17.95 6.25 -14.77
N ALA A 40 18.37 5.32 -13.92
CA ALA A 40 18.62 5.58 -12.51
C ALA A 40 19.86 6.47 -12.31
N GLU A 41 20.95 6.21 -13.04
CA GLU A 41 22.17 7.04 -13.06
C GLU A 41 21.85 8.48 -13.48
N GLN A 42 21.03 8.66 -14.53
CA GLN A 42 20.56 9.97 -14.97
C GLN A 42 19.71 10.69 -13.92
N ALA A 43 18.86 9.95 -13.19
CA ALA A 43 17.98 10.51 -12.19
C ALA A 43 18.72 10.92 -10.91
N LEU A 44 19.65 10.09 -10.43
CA LEU A 44 20.32 10.23 -9.13
C LEU A 44 21.64 11.00 -9.22
N GLY A 45 22.25 11.05 -10.40
CA GLY A 45 23.62 11.55 -10.58
C GLY A 45 24.69 10.49 -10.28
N SER A 46 25.95 10.85 -10.51
CA SER A 46 27.11 9.94 -10.42
C SER A 46 27.54 9.60 -8.99
N GLU A 47 26.94 10.22 -7.97
CA GLU A 47 27.33 10.03 -6.57
C GLU A 47 26.79 8.71 -5.98
N VAL A 48 25.70 8.17 -6.54
CA VAL A 48 25.10 6.92 -6.07
C VAL A 48 25.72 5.73 -6.80
N ASN A 49 26.43 4.86 -6.07
CA ASN A 49 26.94 3.62 -6.64
C ASN A 49 25.79 2.62 -6.88
N LEU A 50 25.37 2.50 -8.13
CA LEU A 50 24.27 1.62 -8.55
C LEU A 50 24.71 0.20 -8.91
N ALA A 51 26.01 -0.09 -8.91
CA ALA A 51 26.54 -1.44 -9.19
C ALA A 51 26.56 -2.35 -7.95
N GLY A 52 26.41 -1.77 -6.76
CA GLY A 52 26.37 -2.50 -5.50
C GLY A 52 24.96 -3.01 -5.15
N GLU A 53 24.90 -4.10 -4.37
CA GLU A 53 23.63 -4.64 -3.84
C GLU A 53 22.92 -3.69 -2.87
N LYS A 54 23.66 -2.72 -2.31
CA LYS A 54 23.15 -1.70 -1.40
C LYS A 54 23.44 -0.31 -1.95
N VAL A 55 22.54 0.61 -1.63
CA VAL A 55 22.70 2.06 -1.84
C VAL A 55 22.58 2.76 -0.49
N PHE A 56 23.18 3.94 -0.37
CA PHE A 56 23.28 4.66 0.91
C PHE A 56 22.46 5.94 0.88
N LEU A 57 21.56 6.10 1.83
CA LEU A 57 20.85 7.37 2.04
C LEU A 57 21.84 8.49 2.46
N PRO A 58 21.43 9.76 2.39
CA PRO A 58 22.25 10.89 2.86
C PRO A 58 22.70 10.75 4.33
N ASP A 59 21.89 10.10 5.17
CA ASP A 59 22.21 9.79 6.56
C ASP A 59 23.23 8.63 6.74
N GLY A 60 23.75 8.07 5.65
CA GLY A 60 24.69 6.95 5.63
C GLY A 60 24.05 5.58 5.79
N THR A 61 22.73 5.48 5.93
CA THR A 61 22.08 4.18 6.11
C THR A 61 22.05 3.39 4.80
N ALA A 62 22.52 2.14 4.87
CA ALA A 62 22.49 1.22 3.75
C ALA A 62 21.10 0.60 3.56
N VAL A 63 20.50 0.79 2.39
CA VAL A 63 19.23 0.16 1.98
C VAL A 63 19.45 -0.75 0.77
N SER A 64 18.49 -1.64 0.49
CA SER A 64 18.61 -2.55 -0.66
C SER A 64 18.58 -1.77 -1.96
N ASN A 65 19.49 -2.05 -2.89
CA ASN A 65 19.42 -1.50 -4.24
C ASN A 65 18.23 -2.13 -4.98
N PRO A 66 17.20 -1.35 -5.35
CA PRO A 66 16.00 -1.91 -5.96
C PRO A 66 16.27 -2.48 -7.35
N LEU A 67 17.34 -2.07 -8.05
CA LEU A 67 17.77 -2.66 -9.32
C LEU A 67 18.29 -4.09 -9.15
N HIS A 68 19.01 -4.37 -8.06
CA HIS A 68 19.50 -5.72 -7.74
C HIS A 68 18.39 -6.65 -7.25
N CYS A 69 17.32 -6.09 -6.66
CA CYS A 69 16.15 -6.87 -6.24
C CYS A 69 15.25 -7.26 -7.42
N LEU A 70 15.34 -6.54 -8.54
CA LEU A 70 14.43 -6.70 -9.68
C LEU A 70 14.40 -8.11 -10.29
N PRO A 71 15.53 -8.81 -10.54
CA PRO A 71 15.50 -10.17 -11.08
C PRO A 71 14.71 -11.14 -10.21
N ASP A 72 14.83 -11.03 -8.89
CA ASP A 72 14.15 -11.92 -7.95
C ASP A 72 12.65 -11.58 -7.89
N ILE A 73 12.30 -10.29 -7.81
CA ILE A 73 10.91 -9.84 -7.88
C ILE A 73 10.22 -10.36 -9.16
N LEU A 74 10.90 -10.28 -10.31
CA LEU A 74 10.34 -10.74 -11.60
C LEU A 74 10.23 -12.27 -11.72
N ARG A 75 10.96 -13.04 -10.91
CA ARG A 75 10.87 -14.50 -10.87
C ARG A 75 9.78 -15.00 -9.92
N MET A 76 9.28 -14.15 -9.04
CA MET A 76 8.25 -14.54 -8.08
C MET A 76 6.91 -14.80 -8.78
N SER A 77 6.29 -15.91 -8.42
CA SER A 77 4.87 -16.16 -8.66
C SER A 77 4.06 -15.55 -7.53
N ILE A 78 2.98 -14.85 -7.87
CA ILE A 78 2.08 -14.24 -6.90
C ILE A 78 0.67 -14.80 -7.13
N ASP A 79 0.02 -15.24 -6.05
CA ASP A 79 -1.39 -15.61 -6.06
C ASP A 79 -2.26 -14.35 -6.10
N ALA A 80 -2.37 -13.77 -7.29
CA ALA A 80 -3.06 -12.51 -7.50
C ALA A 80 -4.58 -12.68 -7.43
N ARG A 81 -5.25 -11.76 -6.72
CA ARG A 81 -6.71 -11.61 -6.84
C ARG A 81 -7.04 -10.90 -8.16
N VAL A 82 -7.86 -11.56 -8.98
CA VAL A 82 -8.30 -11.05 -10.29
C VAL A 82 -9.72 -10.49 -10.19
N GLY A 83 -9.94 -9.31 -10.75
CA GLY A 83 -11.23 -8.64 -10.81
C GLY A 83 -11.33 -7.71 -12.02
N SER A 84 -12.47 -7.07 -12.23
CA SER A 84 -12.59 -5.99 -13.21
C SER A 84 -11.87 -4.75 -12.66
N ILE A 85 -10.89 -4.26 -13.42
CA ILE A 85 -10.08 -3.09 -13.07
C ILE A 85 -10.25 -2.00 -14.13
N HIS A 86 -9.92 -0.76 -13.77
CA HIS A 86 -9.81 0.36 -14.68
C HIS A 86 -8.65 0.17 -15.67
N GLY A 87 -7.53 -0.39 -15.20
CA GLY A 87 -6.38 -0.75 -16.05
C GLY A 87 -5.38 0.38 -16.28
N ASP A 88 -5.79 1.63 -16.10
CA ASP A 88 -4.92 2.82 -16.03
C ASP A 88 -5.41 3.84 -14.99
N LEU A 89 -5.77 3.38 -13.78
CA LEU A 89 -6.22 4.29 -12.72
C LEU A 89 -5.04 5.15 -12.20
N ASN A 90 -4.92 6.37 -12.72
CA ASN A 90 -3.94 7.36 -12.30
C ASN A 90 -4.67 8.67 -11.92
N LEU A 91 -3.94 9.66 -11.39
CA LEU A 91 -4.55 10.90 -10.88
C LEU A 91 -5.26 11.74 -11.96
N GLU A 92 -4.88 11.61 -13.23
CA GLU A 92 -5.52 12.33 -14.35
C GLU A 92 -6.89 11.73 -14.69
N ASN A 93 -7.14 10.47 -14.30
CA ASN A 93 -8.38 9.74 -14.51
C ASN A 93 -9.35 9.83 -13.30
N VAL A 94 -9.05 10.72 -12.34
CA VAL A 94 -9.90 11.02 -11.17
C VAL A 94 -10.33 12.48 -11.23
N LEU A 95 -11.60 12.72 -11.58
CA LEU A 95 -12.19 14.05 -11.54
C LEU A 95 -12.77 14.30 -10.15
N VAL A 96 -12.42 15.46 -9.59
CA VAL A 96 -12.94 15.93 -8.31
C VAL A 96 -13.70 17.23 -8.56
N GLU A 97 -15.01 17.18 -8.37
CA GLU A 97 -15.87 18.36 -8.37
C GLU A 97 -16.13 18.75 -6.92
N TYR A 98 -15.71 19.96 -6.54
CA TYR A 98 -15.85 20.47 -5.19
C TYR A 98 -16.75 21.71 -5.20
N ASP A 99 -17.90 21.62 -4.54
CA ASP A 99 -18.76 22.76 -4.22
C ASP A 99 -18.79 23.01 -2.70
N GLN A 100 -19.44 24.09 -2.24
CA GLN A 100 -19.45 24.46 -0.81
C GLN A 100 -20.11 23.42 0.12
N ARG A 101 -20.80 22.40 -0.43
CA ARG A 101 -21.57 21.40 0.31
C ARG A 101 -21.29 19.95 -0.11
N ASN A 102 -20.72 19.73 -1.29
CA ASN A 102 -20.52 18.41 -1.88
C ASN A 102 -19.13 18.26 -2.48
N CYS A 103 -18.57 17.06 -2.34
CA CYS A 103 -17.41 16.60 -3.09
C CYS A 103 -17.86 15.39 -3.92
N VAL A 104 -17.92 15.54 -5.24
CA VAL A 104 -18.26 14.46 -6.17
C VAL A 104 -16.96 13.98 -6.82
N ILE A 105 -16.73 12.68 -6.72
CA ILE A 105 -15.56 12.02 -7.31
C ILE A 105 -16.04 11.15 -8.46
N ASN A 106 -15.57 11.46 -9.67
CA ASN A 106 -15.90 10.70 -10.88
C ASN A 106 -14.62 10.07 -11.44
N LEU A 107 -14.71 8.80 -11.84
CA LEU A 107 -13.65 8.13 -12.59
C LEU A 107 -13.97 8.23 -14.09
N ILE A 108 -12.93 8.45 -14.90
CA ILE A 108 -13.05 8.62 -16.36
C ILE A 108 -12.03 7.75 -17.10
N ASP A 109 -12.24 7.58 -18.41
CA ASP A 109 -11.36 6.85 -19.33
C ASP A 109 -11.21 5.34 -19.03
N PHE A 110 -12.33 4.63 -19.12
CA PHE A 110 -12.37 3.17 -18.99
C PHE A 110 -11.88 2.41 -20.23
N ALA A 111 -11.15 3.05 -21.16
CA ALA A 111 -10.70 2.39 -22.40
C ALA A 111 -9.75 1.20 -22.15
N SER A 112 -9.04 1.22 -21.02
CA SER A 112 -8.12 0.14 -20.59
C SER A 112 -8.76 -0.87 -19.63
N ALA A 113 -10.07 -0.76 -19.38
CA ALA A 113 -10.78 -1.58 -18.41
C ALA A 113 -10.80 -3.04 -18.85
N ARG A 114 -10.46 -3.94 -17.94
CA ARG A 114 -10.30 -5.37 -18.23
C ARG A 114 -10.35 -6.20 -16.94
N ARG A 115 -10.39 -7.53 -17.09
CA ARG A 115 -10.14 -8.44 -15.96
C ARG A 115 -8.64 -8.65 -15.78
N ASP A 116 -8.11 -8.26 -14.63
CA ASP A 116 -6.68 -8.37 -14.31
C ASP A 116 -6.46 -8.34 -12.79
N HIS A 117 -5.22 -8.31 -12.34
CA HIS A 117 -4.87 -8.21 -10.94
C HIS A 117 -5.40 -6.92 -10.31
N VAL A 118 -6.24 -7.04 -9.28
CA VAL A 118 -6.88 -5.89 -8.60
C VAL A 118 -5.86 -4.89 -8.01
N LEU A 119 -4.69 -5.35 -7.57
CA LEU A 119 -3.65 -4.45 -7.05
C LEU A 119 -3.08 -3.50 -8.11
N HIS A 120 -3.24 -3.81 -9.40
CA HIS A 120 -2.75 -2.98 -10.51
C HIS A 120 -3.19 -1.52 -10.39
N ASP A 121 -4.48 -1.28 -10.14
CA ASP A 121 -5.04 0.06 -10.04
C ASP A 121 -4.56 0.80 -8.77
N PHE A 122 -4.48 0.11 -7.63
CA PHE A 122 -3.97 0.69 -6.39
C PHE A 122 -2.50 1.09 -6.52
N LEU A 123 -1.68 0.23 -7.13
CA LEU A 123 -0.26 0.50 -7.38
C LEU A 123 -0.08 1.66 -8.36
N ARG A 124 -0.92 1.74 -9.41
CA ARG A 124 -0.91 2.84 -10.37
C ARG A 124 -1.26 4.17 -9.71
N LEU A 125 -2.29 4.18 -8.87
CA LEU A 125 -2.75 5.36 -8.15
C LEU A 125 -1.71 5.83 -7.12
N GLU A 126 -1.18 4.92 -6.29
CA GLU A 126 -0.12 5.27 -5.32
C GLU A 126 1.14 5.77 -6.04
N THR A 127 1.53 5.16 -7.16
CA THR A 127 2.67 5.63 -7.96
C THR A 127 2.45 7.04 -8.47
N GLY A 128 1.26 7.37 -9.01
CA GLY A 128 0.93 8.73 -9.43
C GLY A 128 1.05 9.72 -8.26
N PHE A 129 0.50 9.36 -7.10
CA PHE A 129 0.59 10.18 -5.89
C PHE A 129 2.04 10.45 -5.47
N LEU A 130 2.86 9.41 -5.38
CA LEU A 130 4.26 9.49 -4.93
C LEU A 130 5.15 10.27 -5.89
N LEU A 131 4.81 10.32 -7.19
CA LEU A 131 5.64 10.99 -8.20
C LEU A 131 5.21 12.43 -8.49
N TYR A 132 3.94 12.76 -8.32
CA TYR A 132 3.43 14.09 -8.65
C TYR A 132 3.16 14.95 -7.41
N LEU A 133 2.46 14.42 -6.41
CA LEU A 133 2.00 15.20 -5.27
C LEU A 133 3.02 15.22 -4.13
N LEU A 134 3.58 14.07 -3.77
CA LEU A 134 4.54 14.00 -2.66
C LEU A 134 5.77 14.90 -2.87
N PRO A 135 6.46 14.92 -4.04
CA PRO A 135 7.64 15.75 -4.23
C PRO A 135 7.33 17.25 -4.18
N GLN A 136 6.14 17.65 -4.63
CA GLN A 136 5.66 19.03 -4.52
C GLN A 136 5.49 19.43 -3.06
N VAL A 137 4.76 18.62 -2.27
CA VAL A 137 4.55 18.88 -0.84
C VAL A 137 5.88 18.95 -0.08
N MET A 138 6.82 18.04 -0.40
CA MET A 138 8.16 18.08 0.19
C MET A 138 8.90 19.37 -0.16
N THR A 139 8.82 19.82 -1.42
CA THR A 139 9.46 21.06 -1.88
C THR A 139 8.90 22.28 -1.15
N GLU A 140 7.57 22.39 -1.08
CA GLU A 140 6.88 23.50 -0.43
C GLU A 140 7.20 23.57 1.07
N ALA A 141 7.35 22.40 1.72
CA ALA A 141 7.71 22.29 3.12
C ALA A 141 9.23 22.35 3.41
N GLY A 142 10.07 22.49 2.37
CA GLY A 142 11.53 22.47 2.53
C GLY A 142 12.11 21.13 3.02
N LEU A 143 11.38 20.03 2.82
CA LEU A 143 11.79 18.68 3.23
C LEU A 143 12.73 18.04 2.21
N THR A 144 13.77 17.37 2.71
CA THR A 144 14.73 16.61 1.91
C THR A 144 14.31 15.15 1.77
N LEU A 145 15.10 14.35 1.05
CA LEU A 145 14.89 12.91 0.91
C LEU A 145 14.88 12.15 2.25
N ASP A 146 15.49 12.70 3.30
CA ASP A 146 15.54 12.07 4.62
C ASP A 146 14.16 11.90 5.24
N ALA A 147 13.17 12.71 4.81
CA ALA A 147 11.79 12.59 5.24
C ALA A 147 11.06 11.36 4.65
N LEU A 148 11.57 10.74 3.57
CA LEU A 148 10.91 9.60 2.93
C LEU A 148 10.90 8.35 3.81
N ARG A 149 11.99 8.07 4.52
CA ARG A 149 12.09 6.90 5.39
C ARG A 149 11.04 6.92 6.51
N PRO A 150 11.02 7.92 7.42
CA PRO A 150 10.06 7.93 8.51
C PRO A 150 8.61 7.97 7.98
N PHE A 151 8.37 8.60 6.83
CA PHE A 151 7.07 8.57 6.16
C PHE A 151 6.64 7.15 5.75
N LEU A 152 7.51 6.37 5.09
CA LEU A 152 7.20 5.02 4.65
C LEU A 152 7.14 4.01 5.80
N GLU A 153 7.98 4.16 6.81
CA GLU A 153 7.97 3.35 8.03
C GLU A 153 6.68 3.57 8.83
N ALA A 154 6.26 4.83 9.00
CA ALA A 154 4.98 5.17 9.59
C ALA A 154 3.82 4.54 8.82
N LEU A 155 3.85 4.57 7.47
CA LEU A 155 2.82 3.95 6.65
C LEU A 155 2.75 2.44 6.88
N HIS A 156 3.90 1.76 6.98
CA HIS A 156 3.96 0.33 7.25
C HIS A 156 3.37 0.00 8.63
N LEU A 157 3.80 0.72 9.67
CA LEU A 157 3.35 0.53 11.05
C LEU A 157 1.83 0.76 11.22
N ALA A 158 1.30 1.84 10.64
CA ALA A 158 -0.11 2.22 10.75
C ALA A 158 -1.08 1.22 10.09
N LEU A 159 -0.57 0.35 9.21
CA LEU A 159 -1.34 -0.71 8.54
C LEU A 159 -1.32 -2.04 9.30
N GLY A 160 -0.30 -2.27 10.13
CA GLY A 160 -0.14 -3.50 10.91
C GLY A 160 -0.84 -3.47 12.27
N ASN A 161 -0.69 -2.37 13.01
CA ASN A 161 -1.02 -2.34 14.44
C ASN A 161 -2.12 -1.35 14.83
N GLY A 162 -2.71 -0.63 13.86
CA GLY A 162 -3.73 0.39 14.12
C GLY A 162 -3.25 1.61 14.93
N GLY A 163 -2.00 1.61 15.40
CA GLY A 163 -1.43 2.67 16.21
C GLY A 163 -1.26 3.98 15.44
N GLU A 164 -1.39 5.09 16.17
CA GLU A 164 -1.03 6.40 15.67
C GLU A 164 0.47 6.47 15.40
N THR A 165 0.83 6.88 14.19
CA THR A 165 2.21 7.14 13.80
C THR A 165 2.33 8.60 13.46
N ALA A 166 3.23 9.31 14.15
CA ALA A 166 3.53 10.69 13.84
C ALA A 166 4.32 10.79 12.54
N VAL A 167 3.94 11.72 11.67
CA VAL A 167 4.71 12.16 10.50
C VAL A 167 4.93 13.66 10.60
N ALA A 168 5.85 14.21 9.81
CA ALA A 168 6.01 15.66 9.72
C ALA A 168 4.67 16.33 9.36
N PRO A 169 4.30 17.48 9.95
CA PRO A 169 2.97 18.09 9.74
C PRO A 169 2.60 18.30 8.27
N ALA A 170 3.57 18.71 7.44
CA ALA A 170 3.36 18.88 6.01
C ALA A 170 3.01 17.56 5.28
N LEU A 171 3.40 16.41 5.83
CA LEU A 171 3.17 15.08 5.27
C LEU A 171 1.90 14.40 5.80
N GLU A 172 1.15 15.00 6.72
CA GLU A 172 -0.07 14.39 7.28
C GLU A 172 -1.13 14.08 6.20
N LYS A 173 -1.38 15.04 5.29
CA LYS A 173 -2.32 14.83 4.17
C LYS A 173 -1.82 13.74 3.20
N PRO A 174 -0.57 13.81 2.68
CA PRO A 174 0.00 12.71 1.91
C PRO A 174 -0.08 11.35 2.60
N PHE A 175 0.21 11.32 3.89
CA PHE A 175 0.18 10.11 4.71
C PHE A 175 -1.24 9.53 4.75
N ALA A 176 -2.24 10.37 5.02
CA ALA A 176 -3.64 9.94 5.05
C ALA A 176 -4.09 9.34 3.72
N ILE A 177 -3.73 9.98 2.59
CA ILE A 177 -4.09 9.52 1.24
C ILE A 177 -3.47 8.14 0.95
N VAL A 178 -2.15 8.01 1.12
CA VAL A 178 -1.47 6.73 0.84
C VAL A 178 -1.95 5.64 1.80
N ARG A 179 -2.18 5.97 3.09
CA ARG A 179 -2.77 5.04 4.06
C ARG A 179 -4.14 4.55 3.62
N MET A 180 -5.00 5.42 3.07
CA MET A 180 -6.31 5.02 2.55
C MET A 180 -6.20 4.10 1.34
N ILE A 181 -5.32 4.41 0.37
CA ILE A 181 -5.06 3.56 -0.79
C ILE A 181 -4.63 2.16 -0.34
N ARG A 182 -3.67 2.08 0.60
CA ARG A 182 -3.16 0.81 1.11
C ARG A 182 -4.21 0.04 1.91
N ARG A 183 -5.00 0.71 2.76
CA ARG A 183 -6.13 0.07 3.46
C ARG A 183 -7.15 -0.52 2.49
N ALA A 184 -7.48 0.19 1.42
CA ALA A 184 -8.38 -0.31 0.38
C ALA A 184 -7.78 -1.49 -0.41
N ALA A 185 -6.45 -1.53 -0.58
CA ALA A 185 -5.73 -2.62 -1.22
C ALA A 185 -5.61 -3.89 -0.35
N GLN A 186 -5.66 -3.74 0.98
CA GLN A 186 -5.38 -4.81 1.95
C GLN A 186 -6.21 -6.10 1.76
N PRO A 187 -7.52 -6.06 1.45
CA PRO A 187 -8.31 -7.27 1.19
C PRO A 187 -7.85 -8.07 -0.04
N TYR A 188 -7.05 -7.45 -0.93
CA TYR A 188 -6.61 -8.04 -2.19
C TYR A 188 -5.18 -8.61 -2.16
N LEU A 189 -4.49 -8.53 -1.02
CA LEU A 189 -3.19 -9.16 -0.82
C LEU A 189 -3.33 -10.70 -0.80
N SER A 190 -2.31 -11.42 -1.30
CA SER A 190 -2.32 -12.90 -1.31
C SER A 190 -2.22 -13.48 0.09
N GLN A 191 -1.35 -12.91 0.92
CA GLN A 191 -1.17 -13.27 2.33
C GLN A 191 -1.95 -12.28 3.19
N HIS A 192 -2.89 -12.77 4.00
CA HIS A 192 -3.57 -11.94 4.97
C HIS A 192 -2.53 -11.27 5.89
N ARG A 193 -2.39 -9.93 5.76
CA ARG A 193 -1.44 -9.04 6.46
C ARG A 193 0.01 -9.01 5.92
N GLY A 194 0.35 -9.77 4.88
CA GLY A 194 1.67 -9.70 4.23
C GLY A 194 1.71 -8.64 3.12
N TRP A 195 2.60 -7.65 3.24
CA TRP A 195 2.74 -6.55 2.26
C TRP A 195 3.69 -6.85 1.10
N THR A 196 4.24 -8.07 1.02
CA THR A 196 5.25 -8.48 0.04
C THR A 196 4.83 -8.19 -1.40
N ASP A 197 3.67 -8.69 -1.82
CA ASP A 197 3.19 -8.50 -3.21
C ASP A 197 3.00 -7.03 -3.55
N TYR A 198 2.48 -6.25 -2.60
CA TYR A 198 2.22 -4.83 -2.76
C TYR A 198 3.54 -4.07 -2.92
N TYR A 199 4.52 -4.29 -2.05
CA TYR A 199 5.80 -3.59 -2.11
C TYR A 199 6.63 -4.04 -3.32
N HIS A 200 6.53 -5.29 -3.73
CA HIS A 200 7.12 -5.78 -4.98
C HIS A 200 6.47 -5.11 -6.20
N GLY A 201 5.15 -5.10 -6.27
CA GLY A 201 4.40 -4.40 -7.32
C GLY A 201 4.75 -2.91 -7.37
N LEU A 202 4.77 -2.24 -6.22
CA LEU A 202 5.09 -0.82 -6.12
C LEU A 202 6.53 -0.54 -6.58
N THR A 203 7.47 -1.41 -6.22
CA THR A 203 8.86 -1.34 -6.71
C THR A 203 8.92 -1.43 -8.24
N LEU A 204 8.17 -2.34 -8.86
CA LEU A 204 8.11 -2.48 -10.32
C LEU A 204 7.55 -1.22 -10.99
N TYR A 205 6.51 -0.60 -10.42
CA TYR A 205 5.89 0.61 -10.95
C TYR A 205 6.82 1.82 -10.83
N LEU A 206 7.41 2.03 -9.65
CA LEU A 206 8.32 3.15 -9.39
C LEU A 206 9.58 3.08 -10.26
N LEU A 207 10.20 1.91 -10.36
CA LEU A 207 11.33 1.72 -11.29
C LEU A 207 10.89 1.86 -12.75
N GLY A 208 9.72 1.33 -13.10
CA GLY A 208 9.13 1.50 -14.41
C GLY A 208 8.88 2.95 -14.79
N ALA A 209 8.66 3.83 -13.80
CA ALA A 209 8.41 5.24 -14.01
C ALA A 209 9.66 6.04 -14.42
N LEU A 210 10.86 5.54 -14.15
CA LEU A 210 12.12 6.22 -14.51
C LEU A 210 12.24 6.50 -16.02
N LYS A 211 11.53 5.74 -16.87
CA LYS A 211 11.52 5.92 -18.34
C LYS A 211 10.73 7.14 -18.81
N PHE A 212 9.87 7.71 -17.96
CA PHE A 212 8.96 8.79 -18.36
C PHE A 212 9.68 10.14 -18.33
N LYS A 213 9.80 10.78 -19.50
CA LYS A 213 10.52 12.05 -19.68
C LYS A 213 9.79 13.25 -19.09
N ASN A 214 8.46 13.21 -19.02
CA ASN A 214 7.67 14.28 -18.40
C ASN A 214 8.00 14.44 -16.90
N LEU A 215 8.51 13.40 -16.22
CA LEU A 215 8.97 13.52 -14.84
C LEU A 215 10.22 14.41 -14.69
N ASP A 216 10.97 14.64 -15.77
CA ASP A 216 12.17 15.49 -15.75
C ASP A 216 11.83 17.00 -15.80
N THR A 217 10.60 17.37 -16.16
CA THR A 217 10.18 18.77 -16.30
C THR A 217 9.75 19.41 -14.99
N TYR A 218 9.52 18.62 -13.95
CA TYR A 218 9.13 19.11 -12.64
C TYR A 218 10.32 19.75 -11.93
N GLN A 219 10.12 20.96 -11.41
CA GLN A 219 11.16 21.73 -10.69
C GLN A 219 11.17 21.48 -9.17
N THR A 220 10.66 20.33 -8.74
CA THR A 220 10.61 19.95 -7.32
C THR A 220 11.99 19.53 -6.81
N LYS A 221 12.22 19.72 -5.51
CA LYS A 221 13.36 19.19 -4.77
C LYS A 221 12.81 18.43 -3.55
N PRO A 222 12.85 17.09 -3.55
CA PRO A 222 13.48 16.20 -4.55
C PRO A 222 12.73 16.10 -5.89
N LYS A 223 13.45 15.70 -6.96
CA LYS A 223 12.85 15.41 -8.27
C LYS A 223 12.01 14.12 -8.23
N PRO A 224 10.94 13.98 -9.02
CA PRO A 224 10.07 12.79 -9.01
C PRO A 224 10.81 11.46 -9.22
N LYS A 225 11.75 11.39 -10.18
CA LYS A 225 12.50 10.15 -10.43
C LYS A 225 13.42 9.75 -9.27
N VAL A 226 13.94 10.74 -8.54
CA VAL A 226 14.75 10.51 -7.33
C VAL A 226 13.86 9.94 -6.23
N VAL A 227 12.67 10.50 -6.03
CA VAL A 227 11.65 9.95 -5.11
C VAL A 227 11.24 8.53 -5.52
N ALA A 228 11.06 8.27 -6.82
CA ALA A 228 10.73 6.95 -7.33
C ALA A 228 11.76 5.89 -6.92
N PHE A 229 13.04 6.17 -7.20
CA PHE A 229 14.13 5.24 -6.91
C PHE A 229 14.29 5.01 -5.40
N TRP A 230 14.33 6.08 -4.59
CA TRP A 230 14.52 5.93 -3.15
C TRP A 230 13.33 5.30 -2.46
N THR A 231 12.10 5.57 -2.91
CA THR A 231 10.92 4.89 -2.39
C THR A 231 10.97 3.40 -2.71
N ALA A 232 11.36 3.01 -3.93
CA ALA A 232 11.56 1.62 -4.31
C ALA A 232 12.63 0.93 -3.42
N ALA A 233 13.75 1.61 -3.16
CA ALA A 233 14.81 1.10 -2.28
C ALA A 233 14.32 0.91 -0.83
N LEU A 234 13.57 1.89 -0.31
CA LEU A 234 13.06 1.92 1.06
C LEU A 234 11.98 0.86 1.30
N VAL A 235 11.04 0.66 0.39
CA VAL A 235 10.01 -0.39 0.58
C VAL A 235 10.63 -1.79 0.55
N GLN A 236 11.66 -2.01 -0.26
CA GLN A 236 12.43 -3.27 -0.23
C GLN A 236 13.22 -3.44 1.06
N HIS A 237 13.77 -2.34 1.61
CA HIS A 237 14.41 -2.36 2.92
C HIS A 237 13.42 -2.70 4.04
N ILE A 238 12.23 -2.10 4.03
CA ILE A 238 11.14 -2.36 4.99
C ILE A 238 10.67 -3.81 4.91
N LEU A 239 10.58 -4.43 3.72
CA LEU A 239 10.25 -5.86 3.63
C LEU A 239 11.28 -6.74 4.36
N LYS A 240 12.56 -6.42 4.24
CA LYS A 240 13.65 -7.21 4.84
C LYS A 240 13.85 -6.89 6.33
N ASN A 241 13.55 -5.65 6.72
CA ASN A 241 13.76 -5.11 8.06
C ASN A 241 12.50 -4.33 8.48
N PRO A 242 11.38 -5.01 8.78
CA PRO A 242 10.14 -4.33 9.11
C PRO A 242 10.34 -3.48 10.36
N PRO A 243 9.93 -2.19 10.34
CA PRO A 243 10.04 -1.33 11.51
C PRO A 243 9.25 -1.94 12.67
N GLN A 244 9.82 -1.86 13.86
CA GLN A 244 9.14 -2.27 15.07
C GLN A 244 8.38 -1.09 15.64
N PRO A 245 7.14 -1.27 16.17
CA PRO A 245 6.48 -0.22 16.92
C PRO A 245 7.40 0.21 18.06
N ALA A 246 7.51 1.51 18.31
CA ALA A 246 8.26 2.01 19.45
C ALA A 246 7.66 1.37 20.70
N VAL A 247 8.36 0.40 21.28
CA VAL A 247 7.97 -0.19 22.56
C VAL A 247 8.02 0.97 23.53
N SER A 248 6.85 1.44 23.98
CA SER A 248 6.73 2.52 24.94
C SER A 248 7.65 2.21 26.11
N ARG A 249 8.83 2.86 26.17
CA ARG A 249 9.78 2.73 27.29
C ARG A 249 9.26 3.43 28.56
N GLN A 250 7.95 3.53 28.70
CA GLN A 250 7.26 3.99 29.89
C GLN A 250 6.76 2.75 30.63
N GLY A 251 7.57 2.18 31.53
CA GLY A 251 7.06 1.14 32.44
C GLY A 251 8.00 0.01 32.88
N GLN A 252 9.29 0.25 33.11
CA GLN A 252 10.01 -0.48 34.17
C GLN A 252 10.11 0.42 35.42
N SER A 253 8.97 0.94 35.84
CA SER A 253 8.75 1.37 37.22
C SER A 253 7.57 0.54 37.70
N ALA A 254 7.76 -0.12 38.84
CA ALA A 254 6.78 -0.97 39.50
C ALA A 254 5.42 -0.27 39.59
N ILE A 255 4.48 -0.65 38.73
CA ILE A 255 3.07 -0.32 38.88
C ILE A 255 2.32 -1.64 38.92
N SER A 256 1.64 -1.79 40.05
CA SER A 256 0.69 -2.83 40.41
C SER A 256 -0.22 -3.24 39.26
N SER A 257 -0.33 -4.54 39.09
CA SER A 257 -1.43 -5.26 38.45
C SER A 257 -2.80 -4.70 38.84
N GLN A 258 -3.37 -3.81 38.02
CA GLN A 258 -4.80 -3.52 38.02
C GLN A 258 -5.32 -3.38 36.57
N SER A 259 -6.15 -4.37 36.21
CA SER A 259 -7.28 -4.27 35.28
C SER A 259 -7.03 -4.27 33.77
N THR A 260 -6.22 -5.19 33.25
CA THR A 260 -6.63 -5.94 32.05
C THR A 260 -7.40 -7.18 32.51
N LYS A 261 -8.72 -7.06 32.64
CA LYS A 261 -9.57 -8.24 32.80
C LYS A 261 -9.46 -9.04 31.50
N ASN A 262 -8.78 -10.19 31.56
CA ASN A 262 -8.61 -11.11 30.45
C ASN A 262 -9.98 -11.60 29.98
N PHE A 263 -10.46 -11.10 28.83
CA PHE A 263 -11.60 -11.66 28.11
C PHE A 263 -11.14 -12.94 27.41
N ALA A 264 -11.29 -14.08 28.08
CA ALA A 264 -10.86 -15.37 27.56
C ALA A 264 -11.94 -16.05 26.69
N ILE A 265 -12.44 -15.35 25.65
CA ILE A 265 -13.12 -16.07 24.57
C ILE A 265 -12.00 -16.72 23.75
N LYS A 266 -11.87 -18.05 23.85
CA LYS A 266 -10.91 -18.79 23.02
C LYS A 266 -11.16 -18.49 21.54
N GLU A 267 -10.13 -18.01 20.84
CA GLU A 267 -10.19 -17.81 19.39
C GLU A 267 -10.73 -19.08 18.70
N GLY A 268 -11.73 -18.94 17.84
CA GLY A 268 -12.35 -20.04 17.12
C GLY A 268 -13.55 -20.72 17.82
N ALA A 269 -13.90 -20.38 19.07
CA ALA A 269 -15.09 -20.93 19.71
C ALA A 269 -16.37 -20.22 19.25
N MET A 270 -17.45 -20.98 19.02
CA MET A 270 -18.79 -20.38 18.98
C MET A 270 -19.14 -19.90 20.37
N VAL A 271 -19.70 -18.71 20.42
CA VAL A 271 -20.15 -18.08 21.65
C VAL A 271 -21.61 -18.48 21.90
N ASP A 272 -21.95 -18.80 23.16
CA ASP A 272 -23.31 -19.19 23.52
C ASP A 272 -24.30 -18.02 23.41
N HIS A 273 -25.60 -18.35 23.41
CA HIS A 273 -26.65 -17.37 23.25
C HIS A 273 -26.70 -16.32 24.38
N ARG A 274 -26.38 -16.71 25.62
CA ARG A 274 -26.41 -15.80 26.78
C ARG A 274 -25.34 -14.73 26.64
N THR A 275 -24.14 -15.12 26.24
CA THR A 275 -23.04 -14.19 25.98
C THR A 275 -23.35 -13.27 24.79
N LEU A 276 -24.00 -13.76 23.73
CA LEU A 276 -24.44 -12.91 22.62
C LEU A 276 -25.43 -11.82 23.08
N LEU A 277 -26.36 -12.14 23.99
CA LEU A 277 -27.29 -11.15 24.55
C LEU A 277 -26.57 -10.09 25.39
N GLN A 278 -25.52 -10.49 26.12
CA GLN A 278 -24.69 -9.56 26.88
C GLN A 278 -23.92 -8.61 25.96
N LEU A 279 -23.29 -9.14 24.89
CA LEU A 279 -22.60 -8.32 23.88
C LEU A 279 -23.58 -7.36 23.19
N PHE A 280 -24.76 -7.85 22.83
CA PHE A 280 -25.82 -7.02 22.24
C PHE A 280 -26.17 -5.84 23.15
N SER A 281 -26.40 -6.10 24.44
CA SER A 281 -26.76 -5.04 25.38
C SER A 281 -25.67 -3.98 25.55
N VAL A 282 -24.39 -4.38 25.51
CA VAL A 282 -23.25 -3.44 25.57
C VAL A 282 -23.22 -2.58 24.31
N LEU A 283 -23.24 -3.22 23.14
CA LEU A 283 -23.12 -2.53 21.85
C LEU A 283 -24.29 -1.57 21.62
N ASP A 284 -25.53 -1.97 21.90
CA ASP A 284 -26.69 -1.10 21.68
C ASP A 284 -26.73 0.08 22.66
N LYS A 285 -26.26 -0.12 23.90
CA LYS A 285 -26.23 0.95 24.90
C LYS A 285 -25.09 1.94 24.64
N GLN A 286 -23.93 1.46 24.19
CA GLN A 286 -22.69 2.24 24.20
C GLN A 286 -22.19 2.67 22.82
N LEU A 287 -22.66 2.06 21.73
CA LEU A 287 -22.30 2.50 20.38
C LEU A 287 -23.42 3.31 19.73
N ASN A 288 -23.09 4.50 19.23
CA ASN A 288 -23.97 5.24 18.34
C ASN A 288 -23.95 4.64 16.91
N GLU A 289 -24.80 5.15 16.01
CA GLU A 289 -24.91 4.61 14.66
C GLU A 289 -23.62 4.77 13.83
N MET A 290 -22.92 5.90 13.98
CA MET A 290 -21.66 6.16 13.27
C MET A 290 -20.56 5.20 13.73
N GLU A 291 -20.43 4.96 15.03
CA GLU A 291 -19.49 4.01 15.61
C GLU A 291 -19.78 2.57 15.16
N LEU A 292 -21.06 2.20 15.08
CA LEU A 292 -21.46 0.89 14.57
C LEU A 292 -21.08 0.71 13.08
N GLN A 293 -21.25 1.74 12.25
CA GLN A 293 -20.82 1.72 10.86
C GLN A 293 -19.29 1.59 10.74
N GLN A 294 -18.55 2.32 11.58
CA GLN A 294 -17.09 2.24 11.65
C GLN A 294 -16.62 0.85 12.09
N LEU A 295 -17.27 0.26 13.10
CA LEU A 295 -17.01 -1.12 13.55
C LEU A 295 -17.25 -2.12 12.41
N CYS A 296 -18.37 -2.01 11.70
CA CYS A 296 -18.66 -2.87 10.54
C CYS A 296 -17.58 -2.74 9.46
N PHE A 297 -17.18 -1.51 9.12
CA PHE A 297 -16.12 -1.24 8.16
C PHE A 297 -14.79 -1.89 8.57
N MET A 298 -14.37 -1.73 9.83
CA MET A 298 -13.13 -2.33 10.34
C MET A 298 -13.16 -3.86 10.35
N LEU A 299 -14.34 -4.46 10.51
CA LEU A 299 -14.53 -5.91 10.44
C LEU A 299 -14.68 -6.46 9.01
N GLY A 300 -14.67 -5.58 8.00
CA GLY A 300 -14.91 -5.94 6.60
C GLY A 300 -16.36 -6.39 6.34
N VAL A 301 -17.31 -5.87 7.11
CA VAL A 301 -18.76 -6.12 6.95
C VAL A 301 -19.42 -4.85 6.41
N ASN A 302 -20.15 -4.96 5.30
CA ASN A 302 -20.89 -3.83 4.76
C ASN A 302 -22.15 -3.57 5.61
N TYR A 303 -22.20 -2.42 6.29
CA TYR A 303 -23.32 -2.07 7.18
C TYR A 303 -24.67 -2.03 6.45
N SER A 304 -24.69 -1.62 5.17
CA SER A 304 -25.92 -1.54 4.38
C SER A 304 -26.50 -2.92 4.01
N ASP A 305 -25.66 -3.96 4.04
CA ASP A 305 -26.07 -5.33 3.70
C ASP A 305 -26.60 -6.10 4.93
N LEU A 306 -26.43 -5.56 6.15
CA LEU A 306 -27.00 -6.15 7.35
C LEU A 306 -28.53 -5.97 7.35
N PRO A 307 -29.32 -7.05 7.49
CA PRO A 307 -30.75 -6.94 7.56
C PRO A 307 -31.20 -6.17 8.81
N GLY A 308 -32.39 -5.57 8.73
CA GLY A 308 -32.96 -4.76 9.81
C GLY A 308 -32.93 -3.26 9.52
N GLN A 309 -34.01 -2.58 9.91
CA GLN A 309 -34.18 -1.14 9.69
C GLN A 309 -33.69 -0.29 10.86
N THR A 310 -33.46 -0.90 12.02
CA THR A 310 -33.03 -0.20 13.24
C THR A 310 -31.60 -0.59 13.60
N ARG A 311 -30.88 0.32 14.28
CA ARG A 311 -29.53 0.07 14.79
C ARG A 311 -29.47 -1.21 15.63
N ALA A 312 -30.44 -1.42 16.53
CA ALA A 312 -30.54 -2.61 17.35
C ALA A 312 -30.61 -3.89 16.50
N LEU A 313 -31.50 -3.95 15.49
CA LEU A 313 -31.59 -5.11 14.61
C LEU A 313 -30.27 -5.36 13.85
N LYS A 314 -29.59 -4.31 13.41
CA LYS A 314 -28.28 -4.44 12.74
C LYS A 314 -27.19 -4.96 13.68
N ILE A 315 -27.16 -4.55 14.95
CA ILE A 315 -26.24 -5.11 15.95
C ILE A 315 -26.50 -6.60 16.14
N GLN A 316 -27.76 -7.00 16.24
CA GLN A 316 -28.13 -8.42 16.37
C GLN A 316 -27.67 -9.24 15.16
N GLU A 317 -27.90 -8.75 13.95
CA GLU A 317 -27.45 -9.42 12.72
C GLU A 317 -25.93 -9.47 12.59
N LEU A 318 -25.22 -8.41 12.98
CA LEU A 318 -23.76 -8.39 13.02
C LEU A 318 -23.22 -9.46 13.98
N LEU A 319 -23.75 -9.55 15.20
CA LEU A 319 -23.35 -10.55 16.18
C LEU A 319 -23.60 -11.97 15.68
N GLN A 320 -24.76 -12.24 15.08
CA GLN A 320 -25.07 -13.54 14.49
C GLN A 320 -24.17 -13.87 13.29
N TYR A 321 -23.88 -12.89 12.44
CA TYR A 321 -22.99 -13.03 11.30
C TYR A 321 -21.56 -13.43 11.73
N LEU A 322 -21.04 -12.77 12.77
CA LEU A 322 -19.70 -13.00 13.29
C LEU A 322 -19.61 -14.28 14.11
N ASN A 323 -20.64 -14.63 14.88
CA ASN A 323 -20.67 -15.88 15.65
C ASN A 323 -20.63 -17.11 14.73
N ARG A 324 -21.37 -17.09 13.62
CA ARG A 324 -21.33 -18.14 12.59
C ARG A 324 -19.95 -18.32 11.94
N ARG A 325 -19.09 -17.31 12.03
CA ARG A 325 -17.73 -17.31 11.46
C ARG A 325 -16.64 -17.40 12.52
N HIS A 326 -16.99 -17.59 13.79
CA HIS A 326 -16.05 -17.60 14.91
C HIS A 326 -15.21 -16.32 15.04
N ARG A 327 -15.75 -15.17 14.64
CA ARG A 327 -15.09 -13.84 14.63
C ARG A 327 -15.57 -12.90 15.75
N VAL A 328 -16.20 -13.42 16.80
CA VAL A 328 -16.73 -12.60 17.90
C VAL A 328 -15.60 -11.96 18.72
N ALA A 329 -14.52 -12.70 18.99
CA ALA A 329 -13.36 -12.18 19.69
C ALA A 329 -12.71 -10.99 18.94
N GLU A 330 -12.55 -11.12 17.61
CA GLU A 330 -12.04 -10.05 16.75
C GLU A 330 -12.91 -8.78 16.82
N MET A 331 -14.23 -8.95 16.88
CA MET A 331 -15.17 -7.83 17.03
C MET A 331 -15.05 -7.14 18.37
N MET A 332 -14.87 -7.88 19.47
CA MET A 332 -14.64 -7.27 20.78
C MET A 332 -13.37 -6.42 20.80
N THR A 333 -12.26 -6.95 20.26
CA THR A 333 -11.00 -6.20 20.14
C THR A 333 -11.16 -4.96 19.26
N THR A 334 -11.83 -5.10 18.12
CA THR A 334 -12.06 -3.99 17.17
C THR A 334 -12.98 -2.92 17.76
N ALA A 335 -14.00 -3.32 18.52
CA ALA A 335 -14.95 -2.42 19.14
C ALA A 335 -14.28 -1.54 20.22
N VAL A 336 -13.31 -2.06 20.98
CA VAL A 336 -12.51 -1.24 21.91
C VAL A 336 -11.76 -0.14 21.15
N VAL A 337 -11.16 -0.46 19.99
CA VAL A 337 -10.49 0.55 19.15
C VAL A 337 -11.45 1.63 18.63
N VAL A 338 -12.73 1.29 18.41
CA VAL A 338 -13.75 2.26 17.99
C VAL A 338 -14.21 3.11 19.18
N ASN A 339 -14.33 2.52 20.36
CA ASN A 339 -14.74 3.19 21.57
C ASN A 339 -14.03 2.58 22.80
N ASP A 340 -12.98 3.27 23.27
CA ASP A 340 -12.16 2.85 24.41
C ASP A 340 -12.93 2.81 25.74
N SER A 341 -14.14 3.39 25.80
CA SER A 341 -14.99 3.38 26.99
C SER A 341 -15.89 2.15 27.12
N LEU A 342 -15.80 1.20 26.18
CA LEU A 342 -16.61 -0.02 26.20
C LEU A 342 -16.33 -0.89 27.44
N ASP A 343 -17.31 -0.96 28.33
CA ASP A 343 -17.28 -1.84 29.49
C ASP A 343 -17.95 -3.19 29.16
N TRP A 344 -17.11 -4.19 28.89
CA TRP A 344 -17.55 -5.55 28.63
C TRP A 344 -17.84 -6.29 29.95
N PRO A 345 -19.00 -6.95 30.09
CA PRO A 345 -19.29 -7.77 31.27
C PRO A 345 -18.27 -8.90 31.38
N ALA A 346 -17.93 -9.31 32.60
CA ALA A 346 -17.07 -10.49 32.80
C ALA A 346 -17.75 -11.72 32.17
N MET A 347 -17.14 -12.26 31.11
CA MET A 347 -17.66 -13.37 30.29
C MET A 347 -17.02 -14.69 30.65
#